data_AF-A0A8S3YLF4-F1
#
_entry.id   AF-A0A8S3YLF4-F1
#
_cell.length_a   1.000
_cell.length_b   1.000
_cell.length_c   1.000
_cell.angle_alpha   90.00
_cell.angle_beta   90.00
_cell.angle_gamma   90.00
#
_symmetry.space_group_name_H-M   'P 1'
#
loop_
_entity.id
_entity.type
_entity.pdbx_description
1 polymer ?
#
loop_
_entity_poly.entity_id
_entity_poly.type
_entity_poly.pdbx_seq_one_letter_code
_entity_poly.pdbx_strand_id
1 'polypeptide(L)'
;MASSKEVIRDALLMKGISKDKDVEELSLSNRKLLDVVDLGRFKYLKHLWLNGNKIRRVNFLHSNFRLCELYLHDNLLSDISGSLRHLTCLVVLTLQNNYLTDLATTVKEFDRMYALRVLNLFNNPVALEPGYRVFVINSLPSLTIFDGLGITKYERDKAHIICRRNSEKVKDTVAFGRRSQGHPCMYSPTRPKIISTRPETPAKSFLKSHPPFENLEEAVQARQMTKSLNVYSMLDWSTVPRSEDKRRSGGHFDLPCFITHVFR
;
A
#
# COMPACT_ATOMS: atom_id res chain seq x y z
N MET A 1 -6.99 -4.21 -36.61
CA MET A 1 -6.03 -4.27 -35.49
C MET A 1 -5.03 -5.36 -35.83
N ALA A 2 -3.72 -5.13 -35.68
CA ALA A 2 -2.74 -6.16 -36.00
C ALA A 2 -2.89 -7.31 -34.99
N SER A 3 -3.04 -8.54 -35.48
CA SER A 3 -3.08 -9.72 -34.62
C SER A 3 -1.69 -9.91 -34.01
N SER A 4 -1.59 -10.12 -32.69
CA SER A 4 -0.30 -10.33 -32.04
C SER A 4 0.45 -11.54 -32.62
N LYS A 5 -0.26 -12.54 -33.16
CA LYS A 5 0.35 -13.67 -33.90
C LYS A 5 1.06 -13.22 -35.18
N GLU A 6 0.42 -12.34 -35.95
CA GLU A 6 0.98 -11.82 -37.20
C GLU A 6 2.21 -10.95 -36.90
N VAL A 7 2.10 -10.06 -35.92
CA VAL A 7 3.22 -9.19 -35.51
C VAL A 7 4.42 -10.01 -35.03
N ILE A 8 4.19 -11.09 -34.28
CA ILE A 8 5.27 -11.99 -33.86
C ILE A 8 5.87 -12.71 -35.08
N ARG A 9 5.03 -13.20 -36.00
CA ARG A 9 5.51 -13.87 -37.23
C ARG A 9 6.38 -12.94 -38.07
N ASP A 10 5.93 -11.70 -38.26
CA ASP A 10 6.67 -10.67 -39.00
C ASP A 10 7.97 -10.33 -38.29
N ALA A 11 7.97 -10.19 -36.95
CA ALA A 11 9.17 -9.94 -36.17
C ALA A 11 10.20 -11.07 -36.30
N LEU A 12 9.74 -12.34 -36.31
CA LEU A 12 10.61 -13.50 -36.50
C LEU A 12 11.18 -13.57 -37.92
N LEU A 13 10.36 -13.28 -38.93
CA LEU A 13 10.78 -13.22 -40.34
C LEU A 13 11.85 -12.14 -40.55
N MET A 14 11.66 -10.96 -39.97
CA MET A 14 12.64 -9.87 -40.05
C MET A 14 13.98 -10.23 -39.39
N LYS A 15 13.97 -11.06 -38.34
CA LYS A 15 15.19 -11.58 -37.70
C LYS A 15 15.77 -12.81 -38.38
N GLY A 16 15.10 -13.36 -39.42
CA GLY A 16 15.54 -14.58 -40.10
C GLY A 16 15.50 -15.83 -39.22
N ILE A 17 14.72 -15.83 -38.13
CA ILE A 17 14.67 -16.94 -37.19
C ILE A 17 13.69 -18.00 -37.71
N SER A 18 14.20 -19.19 -37.98
CA SER A 18 13.44 -20.32 -38.53
C SER A 18 12.94 -21.29 -37.47
N LYS A 19 13.50 -21.28 -36.25
CA LYS A 19 13.10 -22.15 -35.13
C LYS A 19 12.75 -21.35 -33.89
N ASP A 20 11.58 -21.64 -33.32
CA ASP A 20 11.12 -20.99 -32.07
C ASP A 20 12.07 -21.22 -30.86
N LYS A 21 12.92 -22.27 -30.91
CA LYS A 21 13.90 -22.57 -29.86
C LYS A 21 15.10 -21.60 -29.84
N ASP A 22 15.37 -20.93 -30.94
CA ASP A 22 16.56 -20.08 -31.09
C ASP A 22 16.25 -18.61 -30.77
N VAL A 23 15.00 -18.29 -30.41
CA VAL A 23 14.56 -16.94 -30.09
C VAL A 23 15.01 -16.56 -28.68
N GLU A 24 16.11 -15.82 -28.60
CA GLU A 24 16.57 -15.19 -27.36
C GLU A 24 16.03 -13.78 -27.17
N GLU A 25 15.62 -13.12 -28.26
CA GLU A 25 15.28 -11.71 -28.27
C GLU A 25 14.06 -11.43 -29.15
N LEU A 26 13.01 -10.84 -28.57
CA LEU A 26 11.77 -10.53 -29.29
C LEU A 26 11.37 -9.07 -29.08
N SER A 27 11.30 -8.32 -30.17
CA SER A 27 10.86 -6.91 -30.16
C SER A 27 9.49 -6.75 -30.80
N LEU A 28 8.54 -6.27 -30.00
CA LEU A 28 7.13 -6.05 -30.35
C LEU A 28 6.71 -4.61 -29.99
N SER A 29 7.67 -3.69 -29.93
CA SER A 29 7.45 -2.30 -29.52
C SER A 29 6.60 -1.51 -30.51
N ASN A 30 5.77 -0.60 -30.01
CA ASN A 30 4.98 0.37 -30.80
C ASN A 30 4.01 -0.26 -31.81
N ARG A 31 3.42 -1.42 -31.50
CA ARG A 31 2.51 -2.16 -32.38
C ARG A 31 1.03 -2.00 -32.03
N LYS A 32 0.71 -1.14 -31.05
CA LYS A 32 -0.66 -0.88 -30.55
C LYS A 32 -1.37 -2.17 -30.11
N LEU A 33 -0.62 -3.16 -29.62
CA LEU A 33 -1.15 -4.44 -29.19
C LEU A 33 -2.02 -4.26 -27.95
N LEU A 34 -3.22 -4.84 -27.96
CA LEU A 34 -4.10 -4.90 -26.78
C LEU A 34 -3.81 -6.12 -25.91
N ASP A 35 -3.40 -7.21 -26.56
CA ASP A 35 -3.09 -8.49 -25.93
C ASP A 35 -1.99 -9.20 -26.74
N VAL A 36 -1.26 -10.09 -26.08
CA VAL A 36 -0.16 -10.86 -26.66
C VAL A 36 -0.48 -12.33 -26.50
N VAL A 37 -0.29 -13.10 -27.57
CA VAL A 37 -0.44 -14.56 -27.49
C VAL A 37 0.64 -15.14 -26.60
N ASP A 38 0.32 -16.22 -25.90
CA ASP A 38 1.26 -16.93 -25.04
C ASP A 38 2.63 -17.15 -25.72
N LEU A 39 3.67 -16.63 -25.08
CA LEU A 39 5.06 -16.72 -25.51
C LEU A 39 5.76 -17.97 -24.96
N GLY A 40 5.00 -18.89 -24.35
CA GLY A 40 5.54 -20.12 -23.77
C GLY A 40 6.29 -21.04 -24.74
N ARG A 41 6.10 -20.87 -26.06
CA ARG A 41 6.91 -21.54 -27.09
C ARG A 41 8.38 -21.10 -27.12
N PHE A 42 8.69 -19.87 -26.70
CA PHE A 42 10.04 -19.28 -26.71
C PHE A 42 10.78 -19.52 -25.39
N LYS A 43 11.19 -20.77 -25.16
CA LYS A 43 11.80 -21.20 -23.87
C LYS A 43 13.16 -20.55 -23.54
N TYR A 44 13.85 -20.02 -24.56
CA TYR A 44 15.17 -19.41 -24.43
C TYR A 44 15.13 -17.87 -24.48
N LEU A 45 13.93 -17.28 -24.45
CA LEU A 45 13.76 -15.84 -24.49
C LEU A 45 14.42 -15.16 -23.27
N LYS A 46 15.35 -14.25 -23.52
CA LYS A 46 16.10 -13.45 -22.55
C LYS A 46 15.68 -11.99 -22.56
N HIS A 47 15.42 -11.42 -23.74
CA HIS A 47 15.08 -10.01 -23.90
C HIS A 47 13.72 -9.84 -24.59
N LEU A 48 12.82 -9.10 -23.96
CA LEU A 48 11.48 -8.85 -24.49
C LEU A 48 11.14 -7.36 -24.44
N TRP A 49 10.91 -6.78 -25.62
CA TRP A 49 10.44 -5.41 -25.77
C TRP A 49 8.97 -5.38 -26.15
N LEU A 50 8.14 -4.83 -25.27
CA LEU A 50 6.69 -4.67 -25.42
C LEU A 50 6.24 -3.23 -25.19
N ASN A 51 7.18 -2.29 -25.21
CA ASN A 51 6.92 -0.89 -24.93
C ASN A 51 6.06 -0.19 -25.99
N GLY A 52 5.30 0.82 -25.57
CA GLY A 52 4.46 1.62 -26.48
C GLY A 52 3.29 0.83 -27.07
N ASN A 53 2.76 -0.12 -26.31
CA ASN A 53 1.57 -0.88 -26.69
C ASN A 53 0.37 -0.44 -25.81
N LYS A 54 -0.74 -1.17 -25.90
CA LYS A 54 -1.97 -0.90 -25.15
C LYS A 54 -2.35 -2.11 -24.29
N ILE A 55 -1.33 -2.83 -23.81
CA ILE A 55 -1.50 -4.07 -23.06
C ILE A 55 -2.06 -3.73 -21.68
N ARG A 56 -3.10 -4.45 -21.26
CA ARG A 56 -3.76 -4.24 -19.96
C ARG A 56 -3.37 -5.26 -18.89
N ARG A 57 -2.96 -6.45 -19.30
CA ARG A 57 -2.58 -7.56 -18.41
C ARG A 57 -1.42 -8.34 -19.01
N VAL A 58 -0.63 -8.96 -18.14
CA VAL A 58 0.48 -9.83 -18.55
C VAL A 58 0.08 -11.30 -18.34
N ASN A 59 -0.40 -11.94 -19.39
CA ASN A 59 -0.95 -13.31 -19.41
C ASN A 59 -0.26 -14.20 -20.46
N PHE A 60 0.99 -13.88 -20.81
CA PHE A 60 1.69 -14.51 -21.93
C PHE A 60 3.11 -14.94 -21.60
N LEU A 61 3.55 -14.84 -20.34
CA LEU A 61 4.93 -15.11 -19.92
C LEU A 61 5.12 -16.40 -19.13
N HIS A 62 4.10 -17.24 -19.00
CA HIS A 62 4.03 -18.33 -18.02
C HIS A 62 5.23 -19.30 -18.03
N SER A 63 5.86 -19.51 -19.19
CA SER A 63 6.97 -20.45 -19.36
C SER A 63 8.34 -19.80 -19.62
N ASN A 64 8.45 -18.46 -19.57
CA ASN A 64 9.67 -17.73 -19.92
C ASN A 64 10.57 -17.45 -18.71
N PHE A 65 10.93 -18.49 -17.94
CA PHE A 65 11.73 -18.37 -16.71
C PHE A 65 13.16 -17.85 -16.91
N ARG A 66 13.67 -17.85 -18.16
CA ARG A 66 15.01 -17.37 -18.53
C ARG A 66 15.06 -15.88 -18.89
N LEU A 67 13.93 -15.17 -18.78
CA LEU A 67 13.88 -13.76 -19.15
C LEU A 67 14.77 -12.94 -18.21
N CYS A 68 15.68 -12.17 -18.80
CA CYS A 68 16.62 -11.28 -18.11
C CYS A 68 16.15 -9.83 -18.17
N GLU A 69 15.54 -9.42 -19.27
CA GLU A 69 15.12 -8.04 -19.49
C GLU A 69 13.69 -7.97 -20.05
N LEU A 70 12.85 -7.18 -19.38
CA LEU A 70 11.46 -7.00 -19.73
C LEU A 70 11.10 -5.51 -19.79
N TYR A 71 10.77 -5.05 -21.00
CA TYR A 71 10.37 -3.67 -21.24
C TYR A 71 8.87 -3.59 -21.50
N LEU A 72 8.12 -3.10 -20.51
CA LEU A 72 6.66 -2.95 -20.52
C LEU A 72 6.20 -1.49 -20.33
N HIS A 73 7.11 -0.54 -20.52
CA HIS A 73 6.77 0.88 -20.37
C HIS A 73 5.81 1.38 -21.46
N ASP A 74 5.09 2.46 -21.18
CA ASP A 74 4.08 3.03 -22.08
C ASP A 74 3.03 1.99 -22.49
N ASN A 75 2.39 1.40 -21.48
CA ASN A 75 1.28 0.46 -21.65
C ASN A 75 0.10 0.88 -20.76
N LEU A 76 -0.95 0.05 -20.71
CA LEU A 76 -2.16 0.30 -19.93
C LEU A 76 -2.30 -0.71 -18.77
N LEU A 77 -1.17 -1.18 -18.21
CA LEU A 77 -1.18 -2.22 -17.18
C LEU A 77 -1.77 -1.66 -15.88
N SER A 78 -2.88 -2.24 -15.44
CA SER A 78 -3.51 -1.90 -14.15
C SER A 78 -3.17 -2.89 -13.04
N ASP A 79 -2.83 -4.13 -13.42
CA ASP A 79 -2.55 -5.22 -12.49
C ASP A 79 -1.50 -6.16 -13.11
N ILE A 80 -0.57 -6.61 -12.26
CA ILE A 80 0.50 -7.56 -12.60
C ILE A 80 0.50 -8.78 -11.65
N SER A 81 -0.52 -8.88 -10.79
CA SER A 81 -0.63 -9.94 -9.78
C SER A 81 -0.67 -11.32 -10.43
N GLY A 82 0.19 -12.23 -9.97
CA GLY A 82 0.37 -13.59 -10.48
C GLY A 82 1.09 -13.71 -11.82
N SER A 83 1.48 -12.60 -12.45
CA SER A 83 1.99 -12.60 -13.83
C SER A 83 3.50 -12.69 -13.94
N LEU A 84 4.25 -12.23 -12.94
CA LEU A 84 5.71 -12.06 -13.05
C LEU A 84 6.51 -12.86 -12.02
N ARG A 85 5.85 -13.41 -11.00
CA ARG A 85 6.48 -14.12 -9.87
C ARG A 85 7.44 -15.26 -10.25
N HIS A 86 7.29 -15.87 -11.42
CA HIS A 86 8.13 -16.98 -11.90
C HIS A 86 9.40 -16.53 -12.66
N LEU A 87 9.55 -15.24 -12.96
CA LEU A 87 10.69 -14.68 -13.69
C LEU A 87 11.89 -14.46 -12.75
N THR A 88 12.47 -15.54 -12.23
CA THR A 88 13.53 -15.48 -11.22
C THR A 88 14.87 -14.91 -11.72
N CYS A 89 15.12 -14.96 -13.03
CA CYS A 89 16.34 -14.49 -13.66
C CYS A 89 16.28 -13.02 -14.11
N LEU A 90 15.17 -12.31 -13.84
CA LEU A 90 14.96 -10.97 -14.33
C LEU A 90 15.92 -9.98 -13.65
N VAL A 91 16.65 -9.20 -14.46
CA VAL A 91 17.64 -8.20 -14.04
C VAL A 91 17.11 -6.79 -14.24
N VAL A 92 16.41 -6.56 -15.35
CA VAL A 92 15.85 -5.26 -15.74
C VAL A 92 14.36 -5.37 -15.97
N LEU A 93 13.59 -4.54 -15.26
CA LEU A 93 12.15 -4.41 -15.43
C LEU A 93 11.76 -2.94 -15.54
N THR A 94 11.15 -2.57 -16.65
CA THR A 94 10.67 -1.20 -16.87
C THR A 94 9.16 -1.21 -17.05
N LEU A 95 8.45 -0.54 -16.14
CA LEU A 95 6.99 -0.47 -16.04
C LEU A 95 6.51 0.98 -15.97
N GLN A 96 7.35 1.96 -16.30
CA GLN A 96 6.95 3.37 -16.28
C GLN A 96 5.80 3.67 -17.24
N ASN A 97 5.02 4.71 -16.94
CA ASN A 97 3.85 5.10 -17.72
C ASN A 97 2.84 3.94 -17.87
N ASN A 98 2.40 3.40 -16.74
CA ASN A 98 1.33 2.41 -16.63
C ASN A 98 0.30 2.89 -15.57
N TYR A 99 -0.67 2.05 -15.22
CA TYR A 99 -1.77 2.37 -14.31
C TYR A 99 -1.77 1.49 -13.05
N LEU A 100 -0.58 1.10 -12.57
CA LEU A 100 -0.45 0.32 -11.34
C LEU A 100 -0.83 1.17 -10.14
N THR A 101 -1.78 0.71 -9.33
CA THR A 101 -2.33 1.46 -8.19
C THR A 101 -1.86 0.95 -6.84
N ASP A 102 -1.83 -0.37 -6.65
CA ASP A 102 -1.51 -0.97 -5.35
C ASP A 102 -0.02 -1.35 -5.27
N LEU A 103 0.69 -0.68 -4.35
CA LEU A 103 2.11 -0.90 -4.12
C LEU A 103 2.40 -2.28 -3.52
N ALA A 104 1.56 -2.74 -2.60
CA ALA A 104 1.82 -3.96 -1.85
C ALA A 104 1.69 -5.19 -2.76
N THR A 105 0.67 -5.23 -3.62
CA THR A 105 0.51 -6.30 -4.62
C THR A 105 1.61 -6.25 -5.67
N THR A 106 1.94 -5.06 -6.18
CA THR A 106 3.02 -4.86 -7.16
C THR A 106 4.36 -5.37 -6.63
N VAL A 107 4.74 -5.02 -5.39
CA VAL A 107 6.04 -5.42 -4.81
C VAL A 107 6.09 -6.92 -4.52
N LYS A 108 4.98 -7.55 -4.12
CA LYS A 108 4.91 -9.01 -3.90
C LYS A 108 5.26 -9.83 -5.13
N GLU A 109 4.95 -9.32 -6.32
CA GLU A 109 5.29 -10.01 -7.56
C GLU A 109 6.81 -10.11 -7.76
N PHE A 110 7.57 -9.20 -7.16
CA PHE A 110 9.02 -9.11 -7.29
C PHE A 110 9.78 -9.87 -6.20
N ASP A 111 9.10 -10.42 -5.18
CA ASP A 111 9.73 -11.11 -4.03
C ASP A 111 10.69 -12.24 -4.43
N ARG A 112 10.42 -12.92 -5.55
CA ARG A 112 11.23 -14.06 -6.03
C ARG A 112 12.29 -13.67 -7.06
N MET A 113 12.42 -12.39 -7.39
CA MET A 113 13.34 -11.88 -8.39
C MET A 113 14.67 -11.46 -7.74
N TYR A 114 15.45 -12.44 -7.28
CA TYR A 114 16.72 -12.17 -6.57
C TYR A 114 17.78 -11.50 -7.45
N ALA A 115 17.66 -11.61 -8.77
CA ALA A 115 18.59 -11.00 -9.72
C ALA A 115 18.20 -9.57 -10.13
N LEU A 116 17.05 -9.05 -9.68
CA LEU A 116 16.52 -7.77 -10.13
C LEU A 116 17.40 -6.61 -9.64
N ARG A 117 17.98 -5.86 -10.58
CA ARG A 117 18.91 -4.76 -10.32
C ARG A 117 18.35 -3.41 -10.72
N VAL A 118 17.53 -3.36 -11.77
CA VAL A 118 16.96 -2.13 -12.30
C VAL A 118 15.44 -2.28 -12.36
N LEU A 119 14.74 -1.40 -11.65
CA LEU A 119 13.29 -1.32 -11.64
C LEU A 119 12.86 0.11 -11.91
N ASN A 120 11.95 0.30 -12.85
CA ASN A 120 11.33 1.59 -13.11
C ASN A 120 9.81 1.46 -13.03
N LEU A 121 9.21 2.15 -12.08
CA LEU A 121 7.78 2.21 -11.81
C LEU A 121 7.27 3.67 -11.89
N PHE A 122 8.11 4.60 -12.35
CA PHE A 122 7.80 6.02 -12.46
C PHE A 122 6.52 6.27 -13.27
N ASN A 123 5.82 7.36 -12.94
CA ASN A 123 4.57 7.76 -13.60
C ASN A 123 3.52 6.64 -13.64
N ASN A 124 3.39 5.95 -12.52
CA ASN A 124 2.25 5.09 -12.19
C ASN A 124 1.56 5.70 -10.96
N PRO A 125 0.24 5.49 -10.78
CA PRO A 125 -0.46 5.91 -9.56
C PRO A 125 0.22 5.44 -8.26
N VAL A 126 0.85 4.25 -8.28
CA VAL A 126 1.63 3.70 -7.17
C VAL A 126 2.78 4.60 -6.68
N ALA A 127 3.34 5.43 -7.56
CA ALA A 127 4.43 6.34 -7.21
C ALA A 127 3.96 7.51 -6.33
N LEU A 128 2.64 7.74 -6.23
CA LEU A 128 2.04 8.75 -5.35
C LEU A 128 1.91 8.27 -3.90
N GLU A 129 2.08 6.97 -3.64
CA GLU A 129 1.96 6.41 -2.30
C GLU A 129 3.03 6.96 -1.35
N PRO A 130 2.67 7.35 -0.11
CA PRO A 130 3.62 7.87 0.86
C PRO A 130 4.62 6.78 1.27
N GLY A 131 5.91 7.11 1.21
CA GLY A 131 6.97 6.16 1.52
C GLY A 131 7.21 5.11 0.43
N TYR A 132 6.61 5.26 -0.76
CA TYR A 132 6.80 4.43 -1.94
C TYR A 132 8.25 3.97 -2.14
N ARG A 133 9.18 4.92 -2.24
CA ARG A 133 10.60 4.63 -2.46
C ARG A 133 11.23 3.82 -1.32
N VAL A 134 10.95 4.21 -0.09
CA VAL A 134 11.45 3.55 1.13
C VAL A 134 10.94 2.10 1.19
N PHE A 135 9.66 1.90 0.91
CA PHE A 135 9.02 0.59 0.95
C PHE A 135 9.59 -0.35 -0.12
N VAL A 136 9.75 0.12 -1.37
CA VAL A 136 10.33 -0.69 -2.46
C VAL A 136 11.78 -1.04 -2.15
N ILE A 137 12.61 -0.08 -1.73
CA ILE A 137 14.03 -0.31 -1.41
C ILE A 137 14.19 -1.32 -0.27
N ASN A 138 13.33 -1.24 0.76
CA ASN A 138 13.37 -2.21 1.86
C ASN A 138 12.92 -3.61 1.42
N SER A 139 11.94 -3.70 0.52
CA SER A 139 11.37 -4.98 0.09
C SER A 139 12.25 -5.70 -0.92
N LEU A 140 13.03 -4.97 -1.73
CA LEU A 140 13.88 -5.51 -2.79
C LEU A 140 15.37 -5.21 -2.53
N PRO A 141 16.07 -6.04 -1.75
CA PRO A 141 17.46 -5.78 -1.36
C PRO A 141 18.46 -5.90 -2.52
N SER A 142 18.13 -6.63 -3.59
CA SER A 142 18.96 -6.79 -4.80
C SER A 142 19.00 -5.54 -5.68
N LEU A 143 18.06 -4.60 -5.47
CA LEU A 143 17.84 -3.46 -6.35
C LEU A 143 18.98 -2.44 -6.25
N THR A 144 19.53 -2.03 -7.39
CA THR A 144 20.64 -1.06 -7.48
C THR A 144 20.19 0.30 -8.01
N ILE A 145 19.26 0.30 -8.97
CA ILE A 145 18.72 1.49 -9.60
C ILE A 145 17.20 1.40 -9.51
N PHE A 146 16.59 2.45 -8.98
CA PHE A 146 15.15 2.57 -8.85
C PHE A 146 14.65 3.92 -9.38
N ASP A 147 13.73 3.88 -10.34
CA ASP A 147 13.20 5.04 -11.08
C ASP A 147 14.29 5.93 -11.67
N GLY A 148 15.36 5.31 -12.18
CA GLY A 148 16.52 6.01 -12.76
C GLY A 148 17.50 6.57 -11.73
N LEU A 149 17.23 6.43 -10.43
CA LEU A 149 18.11 6.89 -9.35
C LEU A 149 18.84 5.70 -8.72
N GLY A 150 20.16 5.83 -8.58
CA GLY A 150 20.97 4.86 -7.85
C GLY A 150 20.59 4.82 -6.37
N ILE A 151 20.50 3.61 -5.81
CA ILE A 151 20.21 3.41 -4.38
C ILE A 151 21.53 3.43 -3.62
N THR A 152 21.66 4.39 -2.69
CA THR A 152 22.82 4.46 -1.81
C THR A 152 22.67 3.51 -0.62
N LYS A 153 23.80 3.09 -0.04
CA LYS A 153 23.78 2.27 1.19
C LYS A 153 23.06 2.98 2.34
N TYR A 154 23.33 4.27 2.54
CA TYR A 154 22.68 5.09 3.55
C TYR A 154 21.15 5.12 3.40
N GLU A 155 20.67 5.29 2.16
CA GLU A 155 19.24 5.26 1.86
C GLU A 155 18.61 3.91 2.23
N ARG A 156 19.30 2.81 1.91
CA ARG A 156 18.83 1.46 2.24
C ARG A 156 18.78 1.20 3.74
N ASP A 157 19.82 1.59 4.48
CA ASP A 157 19.88 1.43 5.94
C ASP A 157 18.76 2.25 6.60
N LYS A 158 18.54 3.49 6.13
CA LYS A 158 17.44 4.34 6.57
C LYS A 158 16.07 3.71 6.27
N ALA A 159 15.89 3.15 5.07
CA ALA A 159 14.65 2.49 4.69
C ALA A 159 14.35 1.29 5.59
N HIS A 160 15.36 0.48 5.90
CA HIS A 160 15.22 -0.65 6.80
C HIS A 160 14.78 -0.22 8.21
N ILE A 161 15.37 0.84 8.77
CA ILE A 161 15.02 1.35 10.10
C ILE A 161 13.56 1.85 10.13
N ILE A 162 13.14 2.60 9.11
CA ILE A 162 11.78 3.15 9.03
C ILE A 162 10.76 2.01 8.93
N CYS A 163 10.97 1.06 8.02
CA CYS A 163 10.07 -0.07 7.83
C CYS A 163 9.99 -0.97 9.08
N ARG A 164 11.12 -1.20 9.76
CA ARG A 164 11.14 -1.98 11.02
C ARG A 164 10.33 -1.30 12.13
N ARG A 165 10.56 0.00 12.36
CA ARG A 165 9.81 0.77 13.37
C ARG A 165 8.31 0.76 13.09
N ASN A 166 7.92 0.89 11.83
CA ASN A 166 6.51 0.86 11.46
C ASN A 166 5.91 -0.55 11.61
N SER A 167 6.67 -1.61 11.33
CA SER A 167 6.22 -2.99 11.59
C SER A 167 6.06 -3.29 13.08
N GLU A 168 6.96 -2.82 13.93
CA GLU A 168 6.88 -2.98 15.40
C GLU A 168 5.63 -2.28 15.97
N LYS A 169 5.40 -1.02 15.58
CA LYS A 169 4.17 -0.28 15.96
C LYS A 169 2.89 -1.01 15.56
N VAL A 170 2.85 -1.59 14.36
CA VAL A 170 1.69 -2.35 13.89
C VAL A 170 1.46 -3.60 14.75
N LYS A 171 2.52 -4.35 15.10
CA LYS A 171 2.39 -5.53 15.98
C LYS A 171 1.84 -5.16 17.35
N ASP A 172 2.30 -4.07 17.93
CA ASP A 172 1.83 -3.59 19.24
C ASP A 172 0.34 -3.19 19.20
N THR A 173 -0.14 -2.63 18.07
CA THR A 173 -1.56 -2.29 17.89
C THR A 173 -2.49 -3.48 17.61
N VAL A 174 -1.96 -4.63 17.14
CA VAL A 174 -2.74 -5.82 16.76
C VAL A 174 -2.93 -6.81 17.93
N ALA A 175 -2.49 -6.45 19.14
CA ALA A 175 -2.56 -7.29 20.35
C ALA A 175 -3.98 -7.61 20.88
N PHE A 176 -5.06 -7.26 20.17
CA PHE A 176 -6.44 -7.66 20.49
C PHE A 176 -6.96 -8.73 19.51
N GLY A 177 -6.49 -9.97 19.68
CA GLY A 177 -7.23 -11.19 19.32
C GLY A 177 -7.46 -11.54 17.83
N ARG A 178 -7.03 -10.77 16.84
CA ARG A 178 -7.07 -11.19 15.42
C ARG A 178 -5.83 -10.73 14.64
N ARG A 179 -5.07 -11.70 14.10
CA ARG A 179 -3.99 -11.42 13.15
C ARG A 179 -4.59 -10.98 11.81
N SER A 180 -4.47 -9.71 11.46
CA SER A 180 -4.69 -9.28 10.07
C SER A 180 -3.44 -9.61 9.25
N GLN A 181 -3.60 -10.35 8.14
CA GLN A 181 -2.54 -10.63 7.15
C GLN A 181 -2.31 -9.42 6.22
N GLY A 182 -2.40 -8.21 6.77
CA GLY A 182 -2.25 -6.96 6.01
C GLY A 182 -0.84 -6.39 6.13
N HIS A 183 -0.33 -5.79 5.06
CA HIS A 183 0.95 -5.07 5.08
C HIS A 183 0.90 -3.90 6.06
N PRO A 184 2.05 -3.43 6.57
CA PRO A 184 2.10 -2.27 7.44
C PRO A 184 1.45 -1.09 6.72
N CYS A 185 0.30 -0.64 7.21
CA CYS A 185 -0.28 0.62 6.78
C CYS A 185 0.69 1.72 7.25
N MET A 186 1.37 2.37 6.30
CA MET A 186 2.29 3.48 6.59
C MET A 186 1.55 4.76 7.02
N TYR A 187 0.22 4.73 7.00
CA TYR A 187 -0.63 5.82 7.46
C TYR A 187 -1.09 5.57 8.90
N SER A 188 -0.47 6.27 9.85
CA SER A 188 -1.11 6.59 11.12
C SER A 188 -1.57 8.05 11.06
N PRO A 189 -2.87 8.37 11.17
CA PRO A 189 -3.28 9.74 11.42
C PRO A 189 -2.69 10.14 12.78
N THR A 190 -1.86 11.19 12.80
CA THR A 190 -1.12 11.70 13.97
C THR A 190 -2.03 12.39 15.00
N ARG A 191 -3.26 11.90 15.19
CA ARG A 191 -4.17 12.39 16.22
C ARG A 191 -4.28 11.33 17.31
N PRO A 192 -3.85 11.61 18.55
CA PRO A 192 -4.10 10.69 19.64
C PRO A 192 -5.62 10.50 19.77
N LYS A 193 -6.09 9.25 19.60
CA LYS A 193 -7.43 8.89 20.08
C LYS A 193 -7.38 8.98 21.59
N ILE A 194 -8.13 9.91 22.16
CA ILE A 194 -8.43 9.93 23.59
C ILE A 194 -9.14 8.61 23.89
N ILE A 195 -8.47 7.75 24.64
CA ILE A 195 -9.03 6.49 25.12
C ILE A 195 -10.03 6.87 26.21
N SER A 196 -11.31 6.90 25.86
CA SER A 196 -12.38 6.89 26.86
C SER A 196 -12.38 5.50 27.49
N THR A 197 -11.80 5.39 28.67
CA THR A 197 -11.85 4.17 29.48
C THR A 197 -13.31 3.96 29.89
N ARG A 198 -13.99 3.07 29.16
CA ARG A 198 -15.30 2.57 29.56
C ARG A 198 -15.08 1.55 30.68
N PRO A 199 -15.82 1.61 31.80
CA PRO A 199 -15.69 0.62 32.86
C PRO A 199 -16.04 -0.77 32.34
N GLU A 200 -15.29 -1.78 32.76
CA GLU A 200 -15.52 -3.18 32.40
C GLU A 200 -16.91 -3.63 32.87
N THR A 201 -17.79 -3.98 31.92
CA THR A 201 -18.98 -4.79 32.22
C THR A 201 -18.82 -6.16 31.59
N PRO A 202 -19.09 -7.25 32.32
CA PRO A 202 -18.87 -8.60 31.83
C PRO A 202 -19.83 -8.91 30.68
N ALA A 203 -19.24 -9.31 29.55
CA ALA A 203 -19.98 -9.76 28.38
C ALA A 203 -20.85 -10.98 28.75
N LYS A 204 -22.16 -10.81 28.77
CA LYS A 204 -23.12 -11.90 28.83
C LYS A 204 -24.06 -11.84 27.63
N SER A 205 -23.94 -12.88 26.81
CA SER A 205 -25.00 -13.57 26.04
C SER A 205 -25.96 -12.69 25.23
N PHE A 206 -25.79 -12.74 23.91
CA PHE A 206 -26.83 -12.47 22.94
C PHE A 206 -28.03 -13.42 23.17
N LEU A 207 -29.24 -12.86 23.00
CA LEU A 207 -30.57 -13.50 23.03
C LEU A 207 -31.17 -13.78 24.43
N LYS A 208 -31.87 -12.79 24.98
CA LYS A 208 -33.13 -13.00 25.71
C LYS A 208 -34.19 -12.02 25.19
N SER A 209 -35.34 -12.59 24.85
CA SER A 209 -36.56 -11.96 24.37
C SER A 209 -37.29 -11.21 25.49
N HIS A 210 -37.96 -10.13 25.09
CA HIS A 210 -38.83 -9.21 25.85
C HIS A 210 -38.14 -8.14 26.72
N PRO A 211 -38.54 -6.84 26.58
CA PRO A 211 -38.13 -5.80 27.53
C PRO A 211 -38.86 -6.00 28.88
N PRO A 212 -38.23 -5.68 30.03
CA PRO A 212 -38.78 -5.94 31.35
C PRO A 212 -39.61 -4.75 31.86
N PHE A 213 -40.51 -4.23 31.02
CA PHE A 213 -41.32 -3.07 31.41
C PHE A 213 -42.76 -3.31 30.96
N GLU A 214 -43.67 -3.37 31.92
CA GLU A 214 -45.10 -3.57 31.66
C GLU A 214 -45.78 -2.28 31.16
N ASN A 215 -45.23 -1.11 31.52
CA ASN A 215 -45.78 0.20 31.15
C ASN A 215 -44.80 1.06 30.34
N LEU A 216 -45.33 1.80 29.37
CA LEU A 216 -44.55 2.67 28.47
C LEU A 216 -43.84 3.80 29.23
N GLU A 217 -44.50 4.36 30.23
CA GLU A 217 -44.00 5.49 31.02
C GLU A 217 -42.79 5.08 31.89
N GLU A 218 -42.82 3.86 32.41
CA GLU A 218 -41.76 3.25 33.20
C GLU A 218 -40.53 2.92 32.32
N ALA A 219 -40.77 2.44 31.09
CA ALA A 219 -39.72 2.21 30.10
C ALA A 219 -39.04 3.53 29.65
N VAL A 220 -39.80 4.63 29.56
CA VAL A 220 -39.28 5.96 29.22
C VAL A 220 -38.48 6.53 30.39
N GLN A 221 -38.95 6.42 31.63
CA GLN A 221 -38.18 6.83 32.82
C GLN A 221 -36.91 6.02 33.00
N ALA A 222 -36.95 4.69 32.83
CA ALA A 222 -35.76 3.86 32.87
C ALA A 222 -34.75 4.24 31.77
N ARG A 223 -35.23 4.58 30.57
CA ARG A 223 -34.37 5.11 29.49
C ARG A 223 -33.81 6.50 29.78
N GLN A 224 -34.56 7.37 30.46
CA GLN A 224 -34.04 8.68 30.91
C GLN A 224 -33.00 8.54 32.02
N MET A 225 -33.18 7.57 32.94
CA MET A 225 -32.23 7.27 34.03
C MET A 225 -30.96 6.58 33.54
N THR A 226 -31.01 5.87 32.40
CA THR A 226 -29.87 5.12 31.80
C THR A 226 -29.11 5.90 30.74
N LYS A 227 -29.59 7.07 30.30
CA LYS A 227 -28.78 7.99 29.49
C LYS A 227 -27.59 8.45 30.32
N SER A 228 -26.39 8.24 29.80
CA SER A 228 -25.16 8.70 30.44
C SER A 228 -25.21 10.21 30.62
N LEU A 229 -25.00 10.69 31.85
CA LEU A 229 -24.84 12.11 32.15
C LEU A 229 -23.75 12.67 31.24
N ASN A 230 -24.09 13.67 30.43
CA ASN A 230 -23.12 14.35 29.62
C ASN A 230 -22.48 15.43 30.49
N VAL A 231 -21.26 15.14 30.93
CA VAL A 231 -20.44 16.04 31.74
C VAL A 231 -19.53 16.82 30.80
N TYR A 232 -19.71 18.13 30.73
CA TYR A 232 -18.80 19.02 30.02
C TYR A 232 -18.06 19.89 31.04
N SER A 233 -16.74 19.74 31.11
CA SER A 233 -15.88 20.63 31.89
C SER A 233 -15.28 21.67 30.96
N MET A 234 -15.51 22.95 31.26
CA MET A 234 -14.96 24.08 30.53
C MET A 234 -14.01 24.86 31.42
N LEU A 235 -12.94 25.39 30.83
CA LEU A 235 -12.01 26.27 31.55
C LEU A 235 -12.71 27.58 31.88
N ASP A 236 -12.70 27.98 33.15
CA ASP A 236 -13.21 29.28 33.56
C ASP A 236 -12.21 30.37 33.18
N TRP A 237 -12.46 31.02 32.05
CA TRP A 237 -11.61 32.08 31.52
C TRP A 237 -11.50 33.30 32.44
N SER A 238 -12.41 33.46 33.41
CA SER A 238 -12.29 34.53 34.41
C SER A 238 -11.15 34.29 35.41
N THR A 239 -10.75 33.03 35.61
CA THR A 239 -9.66 32.63 36.51
C THR A 239 -8.29 32.63 35.83
N VAL A 240 -8.24 32.83 34.50
CA VAL A 240 -6.99 32.80 33.73
C VAL A 240 -6.36 34.21 33.74
N PRO A 241 -5.17 34.40 34.33
CA PRO A 241 -4.55 35.72 34.42
C PRO A 241 -4.17 36.25 33.03
N ARG A 242 -4.50 37.51 32.76
CA ARG A 242 -4.13 38.16 31.50
C ARG A 242 -2.63 38.49 31.48
N SER A 243 -2.10 38.65 30.29
CA SER A 243 -0.66 38.88 30.04
C SER A 243 -0.10 40.09 30.79
N GLU A 244 -0.93 41.10 31.02
CA GLU A 244 -0.56 42.33 31.72
C GLU A 244 -0.48 42.14 33.24
N ASP A 245 -1.38 41.33 33.80
CA ASP A 245 -1.39 41.01 35.23
C ASP A 245 -0.16 40.18 35.61
N LYS A 246 0.25 39.24 34.74
CA LYS A 246 1.48 38.45 34.88
C LYS A 246 2.77 39.26 34.95
N ARG A 247 2.76 40.49 34.43
CA ARG A 247 3.94 41.39 34.47
C ARG A 247 3.98 42.26 35.72
N ARG A 248 2.85 42.46 36.41
CA ARG A 248 2.74 43.35 37.57
C ARG A 248 2.86 42.60 38.89
N SER A 249 2.37 41.37 39.00
CA SER A 249 2.50 40.54 40.19
C SER A 249 3.62 39.51 40.02
N GLY A 250 4.57 39.51 40.95
CA GLY A 250 5.79 38.69 40.95
C GLY A 250 5.56 37.19 41.15
N GLY A 251 4.82 36.55 40.26
CA GLY A 251 4.99 35.13 39.96
C GLY A 251 4.20 34.11 40.79
N HIS A 252 3.13 34.48 41.50
CA HIS A 252 2.22 33.48 42.06
C HIS A 252 0.79 33.69 41.55
N PHE A 253 0.31 32.72 40.77
CA PHE A 253 -1.05 32.67 40.25
C PHE A 253 -1.63 31.30 40.55
N ASP A 254 -2.86 31.26 41.03
CA ASP A 254 -3.59 30.02 41.24
C ASP A 254 -3.82 29.30 39.91
N LEU A 255 -3.88 27.96 39.96
CA LEU A 255 -4.16 27.15 38.78
C LEU A 255 -5.57 27.47 38.25
N PRO A 256 -5.75 27.55 36.92
CA PRO A 256 -7.03 27.93 36.37
C PRO A 256 -8.09 26.87 36.67
N CYS A 257 -9.28 27.33 37.06
CA CYS A 257 -10.36 26.48 37.52
C CYS A 257 -11.20 25.97 36.34
N PHE A 258 -11.74 24.77 36.47
CA PHE A 258 -12.68 24.21 35.50
C PHE A 258 -14.08 24.24 36.07
N ILE A 259 -15.03 24.81 35.32
CA ILE A 259 -16.46 24.72 35.62
C ILE A 259 -16.97 23.45 34.95
N THR A 260 -17.58 22.58 35.75
CA THR A 260 -18.17 21.34 35.25
C THR A 260 -19.69 21.45 35.26
N HIS A 261 -20.28 21.42 34.07
CA HIS A 261 -21.72 21.37 33.91
C HIS A 261 -22.17 19.94 33.62
N VAL A 262 -23.15 19.48 34.40
CA VAL A 262 -23.75 18.15 34.25
C VAL A 262 -25.13 18.33 33.63
N PHE A 263 -25.29 17.84 32.40
CA PHE A 263 -26.58 17.84 31.71
C PHE A 263 -27.15 16.43 31.66
N ARG A 264 -28.48 16.34 31.77
CA ARG A 264 -29.23 15.09 31.76
C ARG A 264 -30.18 15.05 30.57
#